data_AF-A0A837J576-F1
#
_entry.id   AF-A0A837J576-F1
#
_cell.length_a   1.000
_cell.length_b   1.000
_cell.length_c   1.000
_cell.angle_alpha   90.00
_cell.angle_beta   90.00
_cell.angle_gamma   90.00
#
_symmetry.space_group_name_H-M   'P 1'
#
loop_
_entity.id
_entity.type
_entity.pdbx_description
1 polymer ?
#
loop_
_entity_poly.entity_id
_entity_poly.type
_entity_poly.pdbx_seq_one_letter_code
_entity_poly.pdbx_strand_id
1 'polypeptide(L)'
;MKYVLFILIMILISGCASKYKEPTIGEYATITIPHNKTKYNFGFSGESYLISILNETSCVDSWQIIEEKNKDKEFETIKIPVGKNIAINSFLYSGNSNCRLVGTFKSEIGKNYALSSKIIGDTCYMYVSEKNNNQEIFIKINILKIENSMTGKMCFK
;
A
#
# COMPACT_ATOMS: atom_id res chain seq x y z
N MET A 1 -37.99 -41.03 -13.43
CA MET A 1 -37.74 -39.56 -13.47
C MET A 1 -37.05 -38.98 -12.23
N LYS A 2 -36.71 -39.75 -11.17
CA LYS A 2 -36.01 -39.21 -9.98
C LYS A 2 -34.49 -39.04 -10.15
N TYR A 3 -33.85 -39.75 -11.07
CA TYR A 3 -32.38 -39.76 -11.22
C TYR A 3 -31.81 -38.67 -12.15
N VAL A 4 -32.66 -38.03 -12.96
CA VAL A 4 -32.22 -37.00 -13.92
C VAL A 4 -31.89 -35.67 -13.22
N LEU A 5 -32.61 -35.36 -12.14
CA LEU A 5 -32.38 -34.13 -11.37
C LEU A 5 -31.01 -34.13 -10.66
N PHE A 6 -30.53 -35.32 -10.25
CA PHE A 6 -29.26 -35.47 -9.53
C PHE A 6 -28.05 -35.25 -10.43
N ILE A 7 -28.16 -35.63 -11.70
CA ILE A 7 -27.10 -35.43 -12.71
C ILE A 7 -26.96 -33.94 -13.05
N LEU A 8 -28.08 -33.20 -13.12
CA LEU A 8 -28.07 -31.78 -13.43
C LEU A 8 -27.39 -30.94 -12.32
N ILE A 9 -27.59 -31.32 -11.06
CA ILE A 9 -26.97 -30.65 -9.90
C ILE A 9 -25.46 -30.89 -9.86
N MET A 10 -24.99 -32.10 -10.21
CA MET A 10 -23.55 -32.41 -10.24
C MET A 10 -22.78 -31.61 -11.30
N ILE A 11 -23.39 -31.30 -12.44
CA ILE A 11 -22.73 -30.55 -13.54
C ILE A 11 -22.58 -29.05 -13.18
N LEU A 12 -23.47 -28.51 -12.33
CA LEU A 12 -23.42 -27.11 -11.90
C LEU A 12 -22.33 -26.83 -10.87
N ILE A 13 -21.85 -27.85 -10.14
CA ILE A 13 -20.84 -27.66 -9.07
C ILE A 13 -19.41 -27.71 -9.62
N SER A 14 -19.19 -28.25 -10.83
CA SER A 14 -17.86 -28.28 -11.47
C SER A 14 -17.40 -26.93 -12.05
N GLY A 15 -18.22 -25.88 -11.99
CA GLY A 15 -17.95 -24.57 -12.62
C GLY A 15 -17.15 -23.55 -11.81
N CYS A 16 -16.96 -23.73 -10.50
CA CYS A 16 -16.36 -22.69 -9.63
C CYS A 16 -15.00 -23.04 -9.03
N ALA A 17 -14.30 -24.04 -9.58
CA ALA A 17 -12.93 -24.36 -9.19
C ALA A 17 -11.94 -23.86 -10.25
N SER A 18 -11.96 -22.56 -10.58
CA SER A 18 -10.85 -21.98 -11.31
C SER A 18 -9.59 -22.10 -10.44
N LYS A 19 -8.62 -22.91 -10.88
CA LYS A 19 -7.30 -22.99 -10.23
C LYS A 19 -6.77 -21.57 -10.04
N TYR A 20 -6.42 -21.22 -8.80
CA TYR A 20 -5.68 -19.98 -8.52
C TYR A 20 -4.43 -19.98 -9.40
N LYS A 21 -4.42 -19.10 -10.40
CA LYS A 21 -3.26 -18.92 -11.27
C LYS A 21 -2.40 -17.89 -10.59
N GLU A 22 -1.26 -18.33 -10.07
CA GLU A 22 -0.27 -17.40 -9.55
C GLU A 22 0.08 -16.41 -10.68
N PRO A 23 -0.02 -15.09 -10.45
CA PRO A 23 0.11 -14.14 -11.54
C PRO A 23 1.49 -14.22 -12.20
N THR A 24 1.47 -14.25 -13.52
CA THR A 24 2.66 -14.36 -14.36
C THR A 24 3.62 -13.21 -14.11
N ILE A 25 4.92 -13.52 -14.07
CA ILE A 25 6.02 -12.55 -13.92
C ILE A 25 5.79 -11.39 -14.90
N GLY A 26 5.43 -10.22 -14.36
CA GLY A 26 5.04 -9.05 -15.15
C GLY A 26 3.84 -8.28 -14.57
N GLU A 27 2.93 -8.91 -13.82
CA GLU A 27 1.70 -8.23 -13.33
C GLU A 27 1.85 -7.40 -12.04
N TYR A 28 3.08 -7.20 -11.60
CA TYR A 28 3.38 -6.52 -10.34
C TYR A 28 4.35 -5.36 -10.53
N ALA A 29 4.16 -4.34 -9.72
CA ALA A 29 5.19 -3.37 -9.39
C ALA A 29 5.81 -3.75 -8.04
N THR A 30 6.94 -3.12 -7.72
CA THR A 30 7.51 -3.22 -6.37
C THR A 30 7.51 -1.85 -5.70
N ILE A 31 7.42 -1.84 -4.38
CA ILE A 31 7.64 -0.65 -3.57
C ILE A 31 8.60 -0.98 -2.45
N THR A 32 9.64 -0.18 -2.32
CA THR A 32 10.57 -0.18 -1.20
C THR A 32 10.07 0.77 -0.14
N ILE A 33 9.85 0.24 1.06
CA ILE A 33 9.30 0.95 2.21
C ILE A 33 10.36 0.89 3.32
N PRO A 34 10.78 2.03 3.88
CA PRO A 34 11.70 2.04 5.00
C PRO A 34 11.06 1.39 6.23
N HIS A 35 11.87 0.66 6.99
CA HIS A 35 11.42 0.06 8.25
C HIS A 35 11.03 1.10 9.28
N ASN A 36 10.28 0.68 10.29
CA ASN A 36 9.85 1.57 11.35
C ASN A 36 11.04 1.89 12.24
N LYS A 37 11.74 2.99 11.95
CA LYS A 37 12.90 3.39 12.73
C LYS A 37 12.45 4.33 13.84
N THR A 38 12.82 4.01 15.07
CA THR A 38 12.91 5.02 16.14
C THR A 38 14.36 5.45 16.24
N LYS A 39 14.64 6.73 15.99
CA LYS A 39 15.98 7.31 16.13
C LYS A 39 16.02 8.21 17.36
N TYR A 40 17.02 8.00 18.19
CA TYR A 40 17.41 8.91 19.26
C TYR A 40 18.48 9.87 18.73
N ASN A 41 18.08 11.03 18.24
CA ASN A 41 19.01 12.08 17.85
C ASN A 41 18.38 13.44 18.19
N PHE A 42 18.93 14.12 19.20
CA PHE A 42 18.37 15.38 19.76
C PHE A 42 16.88 15.29 20.14
N GLY A 43 16.44 14.12 20.61
CA GLY A 43 15.06 13.80 20.94
C GLY A 43 14.63 12.43 20.40
N PHE A 44 13.35 12.11 20.56
CA PHE A 44 12.73 10.94 19.97
C PHE A 44 12.18 11.29 18.60
N SER A 45 12.66 10.63 17.55
CA SER A 45 12.03 10.66 16.24
C SER A 45 11.69 9.27 15.78
N GLY A 46 10.67 9.15 14.95
CA GLY A 46 10.39 7.90 14.29
C GLY A 46 9.35 8.04 13.20
N GLU A 47 9.26 6.98 12.42
CA GLU A 47 8.39 6.87 11.27
C GLU A 47 7.74 5.50 11.26
N SER A 48 6.48 5.46 10.86
CA SER A 48 5.78 4.21 10.58
C SER A 48 4.92 4.31 9.34
N TYR A 49 4.80 3.19 8.64
CA TYR A 49 4.11 3.12 7.36
C TYR A 49 3.10 1.98 7.35
N LEU A 50 1.90 2.30 6.87
CA LEU A 50 0.86 1.34 6.55
C LEU A 50 0.50 1.48 5.07
N ILE A 51 0.20 0.35 4.43
CA ILE A 51 -0.27 0.35 3.04
C ILE A 51 -1.67 -0.23 2.94
N SER A 52 -2.38 0.14 1.89
CA SER A 52 -3.60 -0.53 1.48
C SER A 52 -3.80 -0.40 -0.02
N ILE A 53 -4.74 -1.15 -0.57
CA ILE A 53 -5.21 -1.01 -1.93
C ILE A 53 -6.61 -0.40 -1.84
N LEU A 54 -6.86 0.69 -2.57
CA LEU A 54 -8.21 1.25 -2.63
C LEU A 54 -9.15 0.25 -3.28
N ASN A 55 -10.32 0.08 -2.68
CA ASN A 55 -11.38 -0.75 -3.23
C ASN A 55 -12.07 -0.06 -4.43
N GLU A 56 -13.11 -0.69 -4.95
CA GLU A 56 -13.87 -0.18 -6.10
C GLU A 56 -14.60 1.15 -5.80
N THR A 57 -14.91 1.42 -4.54
CA THR A 57 -15.46 2.70 -4.08
C THR A 57 -14.38 3.73 -3.79
N SER A 58 -13.13 3.47 -4.18
CA SER A 58 -11.97 4.34 -3.95
C SER A 58 -11.68 4.63 -2.47
N CYS A 59 -12.00 3.67 -1.59
CA CYS A 59 -11.80 3.76 -0.16
C CYS A 59 -10.84 2.70 0.37
N VAL A 60 -10.23 2.98 1.51
CA VAL A 60 -9.43 2.01 2.28
C VAL A 60 -10.37 1.20 3.17
N ASP A 61 -10.36 -0.13 3.01
CA ASP A 61 -11.10 -1.05 3.87
C ASP A 61 -10.26 -1.55 5.06
N SER A 62 -8.96 -1.81 4.83
CA SER A 62 -8.04 -2.24 5.89
C SER A 62 -6.62 -1.76 5.62
N TRP A 63 -5.92 -1.34 6.68
CA TRP A 63 -4.50 -1.02 6.62
C TRP A 63 -3.66 -2.26 6.93
N GLN A 64 -2.60 -2.47 6.15
CA GLN A 64 -1.63 -3.53 6.36
C GLN A 64 -0.35 -2.94 6.95
N ILE A 65 0.12 -3.53 8.04
CA ILE A 65 1.45 -3.26 8.60
C ILE A 65 2.47 -3.96 7.70
N ILE A 66 3.52 -3.24 7.33
CA ILE A 66 4.65 -3.85 6.64
C ILE A 66 5.53 -4.53 7.69
N GLU A 67 5.45 -5.85 7.74
CA GLU A 67 6.29 -6.64 8.65
C GLU A 67 7.75 -6.59 8.22
N GLU A 68 8.62 -6.30 9.19
CA GLU A 68 10.08 -6.35 9.01
C GLU A 68 10.50 -7.82 8.97
N LYS A 69 10.80 -8.32 7.77
CA LYS A 69 11.22 -9.71 7.58
C LYS A 69 12.67 -9.91 7.97
N ASN A 70 13.48 -8.86 7.88
CA ASN A 70 14.89 -8.88 8.26
C ASN A 70 15.30 -7.58 8.96
N LYS A 71 15.54 -7.66 10.28
CA LYS A 71 15.91 -6.51 11.12
C LYS A 71 17.25 -5.85 10.75
N ASP A 72 18.12 -6.52 9.99
CA ASP A 72 19.40 -5.98 9.56
C ASP A 72 19.27 -5.12 8.29
N LYS A 73 18.11 -5.13 7.64
CA LYS A 73 17.82 -4.27 6.48
C LYS A 73 17.22 -2.96 6.94
N GLU A 74 17.43 -1.92 6.15
CA GLU A 74 16.84 -0.61 6.42
C GLU A 74 15.44 -0.42 5.81
N PHE A 75 15.05 -1.35 4.93
CA PHE A 75 13.85 -1.27 4.12
C PHE A 75 13.34 -2.67 3.75
N GLU A 76 12.02 -2.77 3.57
CA GLU A 76 11.38 -3.91 2.90
C GLU A 76 11.01 -3.55 1.47
N THR A 77 11.18 -4.48 0.56
CA THR A 77 10.61 -4.39 -0.79
C THR A 77 9.47 -5.38 -0.92
N ILE A 78 8.27 -4.88 -1.20
CA ILE A 78 7.07 -5.69 -1.37
C ILE A 78 6.52 -5.57 -2.79
N LYS A 79 5.82 -6.60 -3.25
CA LYS A 79 5.08 -6.57 -4.51
C LYS A 79 3.74 -5.91 -4.29
N ILE A 80 3.36 -5.02 -5.21
CA ILE A 80 2.06 -4.35 -5.24
C ILE A 80 1.36 -4.62 -6.58
N PRO A 81 0.03 -4.74 -6.61
CA PRO A 81 -0.69 -4.99 -7.85
C PRO A 81 -0.58 -3.78 -8.78
N VAL A 82 -0.46 -4.02 -10.09
CA VAL A 82 -0.39 -2.99 -11.12
C VAL A 82 -1.77 -2.41 -11.43
N GLY A 83 -1.82 -1.12 -11.77
CA GLY A 83 -3.03 -0.44 -12.22
C GLY A 83 -4.04 -0.16 -11.11
N LYS A 84 -3.71 -0.49 -9.86
CA LYS A 84 -4.51 -0.20 -8.67
C LYS A 84 -3.98 1.05 -7.97
N ASN A 85 -4.88 1.75 -7.29
CA ASN A 85 -4.50 2.87 -6.44
C ASN A 85 -4.01 2.30 -5.11
N ILE A 86 -2.73 2.51 -4.83
CA ILE A 86 -2.10 2.12 -3.58
C ILE A 86 -2.23 3.29 -2.62
N ALA A 87 -2.83 3.05 -1.46
CA ALA A 87 -2.92 4.00 -0.37
C ALA A 87 -1.76 3.81 0.60
N ILE A 88 -1.17 4.90 1.04
CA ILE A 88 -0.08 4.95 2.00
C ILE A 88 -0.52 5.85 3.14
N ASN A 89 -0.35 5.36 4.37
CA ASN A 89 -0.54 6.11 5.59
C ASN A 89 0.77 6.12 6.35
N SER A 90 1.39 7.29 6.39
CA SER A 90 2.65 7.55 7.09
C SER A 90 2.37 8.32 8.37
N PHE A 91 2.92 7.84 9.47
CA PHE A 91 2.99 8.57 10.73
C PHE A 91 4.43 8.90 11.03
N LEU A 92 4.72 10.18 11.22
CA LEU A 92 6.03 10.64 11.63
C LEU A 92 5.92 11.36 12.96
N TYR A 93 6.97 11.25 13.78
CA TYR A 93 7.15 12.09 14.95
C TYR A 93 8.62 12.48 15.09
N SER A 94 8.85 13.67 15.64
CA SER A 94 10.18 14.19 15.97
C SER A 94 10.05 15.20 17.10
N GLY A 95 10.51 14.83 18.29
CA GLY A 95 10.32 15.61 19.51
C GLY A 95 8.84 15.79 19.82
N ASN A 96 8.37 17.04 19.85
CA ASN A 96 6.97 17.38 20.11
C ASN A 96 6.10 17.48 18.84
N SER A 97 6.72 17.38 17.66
CA SER A 97 6.00 17.42 16.39
C SER A 97 5.60 16.00 16.00
N ASN A 98 4.33 15.80 15.70
CA ASN A 98 3.84 14.60 15.06
C ASN A 98 3.00 14.97 13.85
N CYS A 99 2.92 14.05 12.89
CA CYS A 99 2.06 14.23 11.74
C CYS A 99 1.66 12.90 11.14
N ARG A 100 0.48 12.92 10.51
CA ARG A 100 -0.06 11.81 9.77
C ARG A 100 -0.32 12.29 8.35
N LEU A 101 0.31 11.63 7.38
CA LEU A 101 0.11 11.89 5.96
C LEU A 101 -0.52 10.68 5.32
N VAL A 102 -1.65 10.88 4.65
CA VAL A 102 -2.31 9.80 3.94
C VAL A 102 -2.54 10.21 2.50
N GLY A 103 -2.07 9.38 1.59
CA GLY A 103 -2.13 9.66 0.18
C GLY A 103 -2.17 8.39 -0.64
N THR A 104 -2.37 8.57 -1.94
CA THR A 104 -2.46 7.48 -2.89
C THR A 104 -1.73 7.79 -4.18
N PHE A 105 -1.22 6.74 -4.81
CA PHE A 105 -0.67 6.79 -6.16
C PHE A 105 -1.09 5.54 -6.93
N LYS A 106 -1.06 5.60 -8.26
CA LYS A 106 -1.36 4.46 -9.12
C LYS A 106 -0.06 3.80 -9.56
N SER A 107 0.02 2.48 -9.38
CA SER A 107 1.19 1.68 -9.79
C SER A 107 1.15 1.32 -11.28
N GLU A 108 2.33 1.23 -11.89
CA GLU A 108 2.52 0.88 -13.30
C GLU A 108 3.37 -0.39 -13.44
N ILE A 109 3.21 -1.06 -14.58
CA ILE A 109 3.80 -2.38 -14.83
C ILE A 109 5.32 -2.35 -14.80
N GLY A 110 5.94 -3.29 -14.07
CA GLY A 110 7.40 -3.44 -14.01
C GLY A 110 8.15 -2.28 -13.35
N LYS A 111 7.46 -1.33 -12.71
CA LYS A 111 8.08 -0.20 -12.03
C LYS A 111 8.53 -0.58 -10.61
N ASN A 112 9.59 0.08 -10.16
CA ASN A 112 10.11 -0.03 -8.80
C ASN A 112 10.00 1.33 -8.13
N TYR A 113 9.17 1.38 -7.09
CA TYR A 113 8.89 2.58 -6.32
C TYR A 113 9.71 2.60 -5.02
N ALA A 114 9.99 3.79 -4.49
CA ALA A 114 10.54 3.98 -3.15
C ALA A 114 9.68 4.99 -2.41
N LEU A 115 9.28 4.65 -1.19
CA LEU A 115 8.56 5.53 -0.29
C LEU A 115 9.55 6.24 0.63
N SER A 116 9.34 7.53 0.84
CA SER A 116 10.06 8.30 1.84
C SER A 116 9.15 9.37 2.43
N SER A 117 9.45 9.76 3.66
CA SER A 117 8.78 10.85 4.34
C SER A 117 9.77 11.64 5.20
N LYS A 118 9.45 12.91 5.45
CA LYS A 118 10.32 13.80 6.23
C LYS A 118 9.53 14.91 6.91
N ILE A 119 9.98 15.31 8.09
CA ILE A 119 9.55 16.53 8.77
C ILE A 119 10.59 17.63 8.49
N ILE A 120 10.15 18.78 7.98
CA ILE A 120 10.99 19.98 7.79
C ILE A 120 10.26 21.16 8.44
N GLY A 121 10.82 21.68 9.53
CA GLY A 121 10.10 22.64 10.39
C GLY A 121 8.82 22.01 10.94
N ASP A 122 7.69 22.70 10.76
CA ASP A 122 6.36 22.22 11.17
C ASP A 122 5.59 21.52 10.04
N THR A 123 6.24 21.27 8.89
CA THR A 123 5.60 20.66 7.72
C THR A 123 6.11 19.24 7.50
N CYS A 124 5.18 18.35 7.17
CA CYS A 124 5.50 16.97 6.82
C CYS A 124 5.34 16.73 5.32
N TYR A 125 6.27 15.97 4.78
CA TYR A 125 6.32 15.59 3.38
C TYR A 125 6.30 14.07 3.29
N MET A 126 5.55 13.57 2.32
CA MET A 126 5.57 12.16 1.89
C MET A 126 5.69 12.17 0.38
N TYR A 127 6.61 11.37 -0.15
CA TYR A 127 6.82 11.25 -1.58
C TYR A 127 7.11 9.80 -1.95
N VAL A 128 6.65 9.44 -3.15
CA VAL A 128 6.95 8.16 -3.79
C VAL A 128 7.80 8.50 -4.99
N SER A 129 8.93 7.83 -5.16
CA SER A 129 9.77 7.99 -6.33
C SER A 129 9.85 6.70 -7.13
N GLU A 130 9.93 6.80 -8.44
CA GLU A 130 10.28 5.69 -9.33
C GLU A 130 11.79 5.69 -9.56
N LYS A 131 12.44 4.52 -9.39
CA LYS A 131 13.84 4.34 -9.76
C LYS A 131 13.93 3.83 -11.20
N ASN A 132 14.47 4.65 -12.10
CA ASN A 132 14.67 4.29 -13.50
C ASN A 132 16.09 4.66 -13.94
N ASN A 133 16.96 3.66 -14.15
CA ASN A 133 18.32 3.80 -14.71
C ASN A 133 19.10 5.04 -14.21
N ASN A 134 19.31 5.13 -12.89
CA ASN A 134 20.00 6.22 -12.15
C ASN A 134 19.26 7.56 -12.03
N GLN A 135 18.03 7.68 -12.55
CA GLN A 135 17.17 8.83 -12.30
C GLN A 135 16.06 8.46 -11.33
N GLU A 136 15.79 9.37 -10.40
CA GLU A 136 14.70 9.29 -9.44
C GLU A 136 13.60 10.26 -9.87
N ILE A 137 12.43 9.72 -10.21
CA ILE A 137 11.29 10.51 -10.68
C ILE A 137 10.25 10.56 -9.56
N PHE A 138 9.94 11.75 -9.05
CA PHE A 138 8.90 11.91 -8.02
C PHE A 138 7.51 11.72 -8.62
N ILE A 139 6.78 10.75 -8.09
CA ILE A 139 5.40 10.45 -8.45
C ILE A 139 4.47 11.33 -7.61
N LYS A 140 3.50 11.93 -8.28
CA LYS A 140 2.47 12.72 -7.61
C LYS A 140 1.64 11.81 -6.70
N ILE A 141 1.62 12.15 -5.42
CA ILE A 141 0.70 11.56 -4.44
C ILE A 141 -0.55 12.43 -4.37
N ASN A 142 -1.71 11.81 -4.46
CA ASN A 142 -2.97 12.51 -4.17
C ASN A 142 -3.36 12.27 -2.71
N ILE A 143 -3.68 13.34 -1.99
CA ILE A 143 -4.02 13.27 -0.56
C ILE A 143 -5.41 12.63 -0.39
N LEU A 144 -5.49 11.58 0.42
CA LEU A 144 -6.77 10.97 0.80
C LEU A 144 -7.44 11.82 1.87
N LYS A 145 -8.76 11.97 1.77
CA LYS A 145 -9.56 12.70 2.75
C LYS A 145 -10.38 11.72 3.58
N ILE A 146 -10.61 12.07 4.83
CA ILE A 146 -11.59 11.38 5.66
C ILE A 146 -12.96 11.65 5.04
N GLU A 147 -13.65 10.60 4.60
CA GLU A 147 -14.99 10.76 4.02
C GLU A 147 -16.03 10.99 5.12
N ASN A 148 -15.90 10.27 6.23
CA ASN A 148 -16.79 10.35 7.39
C ASN A 148 -15.99 10.15 8.69
N SER A 149 -16.04 11.13 9.59
CA SER A 149 -15.34 11.08 10.88
C SER A 149 -15.89 10.03 11.84
N MET A 150 -17.15 9.61 11.69
CA MET A 150 -17.77 8.57 12.53
C MET A 150 -17.33 7.16 12.13
N THR A 151 -17.09 6.91 10.84
CA THR A 151 -16.60 5.62 10.36
C THR A 151 -15.07 5.55 10.28
N GLY A 152 -14.40 6.72 10.30
CA GLY A 152 -12.95 6.82 10.12
C GLY A 152 -12.47 6.37 8.74
N LYS A 153 -13.38 6.17 7.77
CA LYS A 153 -13.04 5.66 6.44
C LYS A 153 -12.32 6.72 5.62
N MET A 154 -11.20 6.31 5.02
CA MET A 154 -10.33 7.15 4.19
C MET A 154 -10.62 6.87 2.73
N CYS A 155 -11.03 7.89 1.97
CA CYS A 155 -11.41 7.72 0.58
C CYS A 155 -10.80 8.78 -0.30
N PHE A 156 -10.61 8.40 -1.56
CA PHE A 156 -10.22 9.30 -2.64
C PHE A 156 -11.51 9.92 -3.21
N LYS A 157 -11.61 11.26 -3.17
CA LYS A 157 -12.73 12.03 -3.73
C LYS A 157 -12.30 12.70 -5.03
#